data_AF-A0A9E7U8Y6-F1
#
_entry.id   AF-A0A9E7U8Y6-F1
#
_cell.length_a   1.000
_cell.length_b   1.000
_cell.length_c   1.000
_cell.angle_alpha   90.00
_cell.angle_beta   90.00
_cell.angle_gamma   90.00
#
_symmetry.space_group_name_H-M   'P 1'
#
loop_
_entity.id
_entity.type
_entity.pdbx_description
1 polymer ?
#
loop_
_entity_poly.entity_id
_entity_poly.type
_entity_poly.pdbx_seq_one_letter_code
_entity_poly.pdbx_strand_id
1 'polypeptide(L)'
;MGLFDRLRIEDGLDITLPGFEGDPTAVTWQTKSLYPPAMENYKITMGGQLYYERTRTEEVPEAERPLYDEEIGGFESALQRLAGSLRTVHLGWTDTEYHGTIEFHRSIDDGWYAYEATFTDGNLELVQRVH
;
A
#
# COMPACT_ATOMS: atom_id res chain seq x y z
N MET A 1 -12.92 -10.44 4.28
CA MET A 1 -11.69 -9.79 3.77
C MET A 1 -11.36 -8.65 4.72
N GLY A 2 -10.21 -8.69 5.40
CA GLY A 2 -9.80 -7.65 6.34
C GLY A 2 -9.07 -6.51 5.64
N LEU A 3 -8.99 -5.36 6.30
CA LEU A 3 -8.18 -4.22 5.86
C LEU A 3 -6.68 -4.59 5.99
N PHE A 4 -5.89 -4.22 4.99
CA PHE A 4 -4.44 -4.41 4.96
C PHE A 4 -3.82 -3.27 4.15
N ASP A 5 -2.56 -2.96 4.46
CA ASP A 5 -1.75 -2.03 3.69
C ASP A 5 -0.94 -2.80 2.65
N ARG A 6 -0.49 -2.08 1.63
CA ARG A 6 0.30 -2.64 0.54
C ARG A 6 1.76 -2.27 0.74
N LEU A 7 2.64 -3.25 0.62
CA LEU A 7 4.08 -3.05 0.69
C LEU A 7 4.72 -3.47 -0.64
N ARG A 8 5.58 -2.62 -1.19
CA ARG A 8 6.42 -2.93 -2.35
C ARG A 8 7.88 -2.89 -1.97
N ILE A 9 8.71 -3.66 -2.66
CA ILE A 9 10.16 -3.60 -2.51
C ILE A 9 10.69 -2.99 -3.80
N GLU A 10 11.49 -1.92 -3.70
CA GLU A 10 12.11 -1.31 -4.88
C GLU A 10 13.21 -2.20 -5.46
N ASP A 11 13.37 -2.13 -6.77
CA ASP A 11 14.47 -2.77 -7.48
C ASP A 11 15.82 -2.20 -7.04
N GLY A 12 16.86 -3.05 -7.05
CA GLY A 12 18.20 -2.69 -6.62
C GLY A 12 18.45 -2.74 -5.10
N LEU A 13 17.45 -3.06 -4.28
CA LEU A 13 17.70 -3.46 -2.90
C LEU A 13 18.37 -4.85 -2.89
N ASP A 14 19.56 -4.96 -2.30
CA ASP A 14 20.26 -6.24 -2.14
C ASP A 14 19.60 -7.08 -1.02
N ILE A 15 18.40 -7.58 -1.32
CA ILE A 15 17.60 -8.41 -0.42
C ILE A 15 17.28 -9.74 -1.10
N THR A 16 17.51 -10.82 -0.37
CA THR A 16 17.00 -12.14 -0.73
C THR A 16 15.91 -12.52 0.26
N LEU A 17 14.69 -12.78 -0.22
CA LEU A 17 13.62 -13.32 0.63
C LEU A 17 13.82 -14.83 0.80
N PRO A 18 14.09 -15.33 2.02
CA PRO A 18 14.38 -16.74 2.21
C PRO A 18 13.25 -17.66 1.72
N GLY A 19 13.60 -18.63 0.88
CA GLY A 19 12.66 -19.61 0.33
C GLY A 19 11.61 -19.03 -0.63
N PHE A 20 11.83 -17.84 -1.17
CA PHE A 20 11.09 -17.30 -2.31
C PHE A 20 11.96 -17.38 -3.56
N GLU A 21 11.49 -18.09 -4.58
CA GLU A 21 12.24 -18.32 -5.83
C GLU A 21 11.89 -17.29 -6.93
N GLY A 22 11.00 -16.34 -6.64
CA GLY A 22 10.59 -15.28 -7.55
C GLY A 22 11.27 -13.94 -7.29
N ASP A 23 10.97 -12.95 -8.14
CA ASP A 23 11.39 -11.58 -7.94
C ASP A 23 10.50 -10.89 -6.88
N PRO A 24 11.04 -10.53 -5.70
CA PRO A 24 10.25 -9.93 -4.62
C PRO A 24 9.73 -8.53 -4.98
N THR A 25 10.34 -7.86 -5.95
CA THR A 25 9.97 -6.50 -6.40
C THR A 25 8.76 -6.51 -7.33
N ALA A 26 8.55 -7.62 -8.06
CA ALA A 26 7.37 -7.84 -8.90
C ALA A 26 6.09 -8.14 -8.08
N VAL A 27 6.21 -8.35 -6.78
CA VAL A 27 5.11 -8.71 -5.87
C VAL A 27 4.67 -7.50 -5.06
N THR A 28 3.35 -7.26 -5.01
CA THR A 28 2.76 -6.36 -4.00
C THR A 28 2.36 -7.17 -2.78
N TRP A 29 3.12 -7.00 -1.70
CA TRP A 29 2.93 -7.65 -0.41
C TRP A 29 1.83 -6.97 0.40
N GLN A 30 1.30 -7.67 1.40
CA GLN A 30 0.30 -7.15 2.34
C GLN A 30 0.92 -7.05 3.72
N THR A 31 0.63 -5.97 4.45
CA THR A 31 1.00 -5.82 5.86
C THR A 31 -0.19 -5.36 6.70
N LYS A 32 -0.17 -5.71 7.98
CA LYS A 32 -1.13 -5.26 9.00
C LYS A 32 -0.45 -4.75 10.27
N SER A 33 0.88 -4.82 10.32
CA SER A 33 1.67 -4.44 11.50
C SER A 33 1.80 -2.93 11.64
N LEU A 34 1.60 -2.19 10.54
CA LEU A 34 1.55 -0.74 10.52
C LEU A 34 0.14 -0.32 10.95
N TYR A 35 0.02 0.07 12.23
CA TYR A 35 -1.28 0.35 12.85
C TYR A 35 -1.65 1.84 12.74
N PRO A 36 -2.93 2.16 12.46
CA PRO A 36 -3.99 1.25 12.03
C PRO A 36 -3.89 0.96 10.52
N PRO A 37 -4.19 -0.27 10.06
CA PRO A 37 -4.23 -0.54 8.63
C PRO A 37 -5.30 0.34 7.98
N ALA A 38 -4.94 1.06 6.92
CA ALA A 38 -5.80 2.08 6.30
C ALA A 38 -5.80 1.99 4.76
N MET A 39 -5.41 0.83 4.20
CA MET A 39 -5.21 0.62 2.76
C MET A 39 -4.12 1.52 2.19
N GLU A 40 -3.13 1.81 3.02
CA GLU A 40 -2.02 2.67 2.68
C GLU A 40 -1.01 1.95 1.80
N ASN A 41 -0.22 2.72 1.07
CA ASN A 41 0.85 2.18 0.25
C ASN A 41 2.19 2.52 0.91
N TYR A 42 3.00 1.49 1.11
CA TYR A 42 4.35 1.55 1.62
C TYR A 42 5.32 0.97 0.60
N LYS A 43 6.58 1.40 0.65
CA LYS A 43 7.67 0.76 -0.09
C LYS A 43 8.93 0.69 0.74
N ILE A 44 9.68 -0.39 0.61
CA ILE A 44 11.08 -0.44 1.05
C ILE A 44 11.93 0.04 -0.12
N THR A 45 12.69 1.10 0.07
CA THR A 45 13.52 1.69 -0.98
C THR A 45 14.75 0.85 -1.28
N MET A 46 15.45 1.14 -2.38
CA MET A 46 16.77 0.55 -2.66
C MET A 46 17.81 0.80 -1.54
N GLY A 47 17.62 1.85 -0.74
CA GLY A 47 18.47 2.18 0.39
C GLY A 47 18.05 1.51 1.71
N GLY A 48 17.02 0.67 1.68
CA GLY A 48 16.51 -0.03 2.86
C GLY A 48 15.58 0.81 3.76
N GLN A 49 15.19 2.02 3.35
CA GLN A 49 14.25 2.82 4.15
C GLN A 49 12.80 2.43 3.87
N LEU A 50 11.95 2.53 4.89
CA LEU A 50 10.50 2.37 4.72
C LEU A 50 9.88 3.72 4.36
N TYR A 51 9.31 3.81 3.17
CA TYR A 51 8.62 5.00 2.69
C TYR A 51 7.11 4.79 2.70
N TYR A 52 6.38 5.84 3.07
CA TYR A 52 4.92 5.91 3.05
C TYR A 52 4.46 6.80 1.89
N GLU A 53 3.42 6.39 1.18
CA GLU A 53 2.79 7.22 0.17
C GLU A 53 1.84 8.23 0.82
N ARG A 54 2.21 9.51 0.79
CA ARG A 54 1.32 10.57 1.25
C ARG A 54 0.17 10.71 0.29
N THR A 55 -1.04 10.56 0.80
CA THR A 55 -2.26 10.80 0.02
C THR A 55 -3.11 11.87 0.67
N ARG A 56 -3.94 12.52 -0.14
CA ARG A 56 -4.96 13.45 0.31
C ARG A 56 -6.27 13.12 -0.38
N THR A 57 -7.34 13.10 0.39
CA THR A 57 -8.68 12.99 -0.16
C THR A 57 -9.18 14.35 -0.62
N GLU A 58 -9.69 14.42 -1.84
CA GLU A 58 -10.35 15.61 -2.38
C GLU A 58 -11.78 15.28 -2.81
N GLU A 59 -12.67 16.26 -2.64
CA GLU A 59 -14.02 16.18 -3.19
C GLU A 59 -13.98 16.39 -4.70
N VAL A 60 -14.68 15.53 -5.43
CA VAL A 60 -14.82 15.61 -6.88
C VAL A 60 -16.03 16.49 -7.20
N PRO A 61 -15.95 17.47 -8.10
CA PRO A 61 -17.11 18.24 -8.55
C PRO A 61 -18.21 17.32 -9.11
N GLU A 62 -19.49 17.62 -8.83
CA GLU A 62 -20.61 16.75 -9.22
C GLU A 62 -20.63 16.42 -10.72
N ALA A 63 -20.34 17.40 -11.59
CA ALA A 63 -20.31 17.21 -13.04
C ALA A 63 -19.21 16.26 -13.54
N GLU A 64 -18.17 16.01 -12.74
CA GLU A 64 -17.09 15.06 -13.06
C GLU A 64 -17.33 13.67 -12.44
N ARG A 65 -18.37 13.52 -11.60
CA ARG A 65 -18.66 12.26 -10.92
C ARG A 65 -19.28 11.25 -11.88
N PRO A 66 -19.02 9.96 -11.68
CA PRO A 66 -19.73 8.92 -12.42
C PRO A 66 -21.23 9.06 -12.18
N LEU A 67 -22.03 8.78 -13.21
CA LEU A 67 -23.50 8.82 -13.17
C LEU A 67 -24.11 10.22 -13.04
N TYR A 68 -23.33 11.28 -13.27
CA TYR A 68 -23.90 12.61 -13.49
C TYR A 68 -24.67 12.63 -14.82
N ASP A 69 -25.92 13.06 -14.77
CA ASP A 69 -26.81 13.17 -15.92
C ASP A 69 -27.01 14.64 -16.26
N GLU A 70 -26.57 15.03 -17.46
CA GLU A 70 -26.67 16.39 -17.98
C GLU A 70 -28.11 16.82 -18.29
N GLU A 71 -29.03 15.89 -18.61
CA GLU A 71 -30.42 16.19 -18.94
C GLU A 71 -31.21 16.67 -17.71
N ILE A 72 -30.96 16.05 -16.55
CA ILE A 72 -31.54 16.47 -15.27
C ILE A 72 -30.63 17.41 -14.47
N GLY A 73 -29.41 17.66 -14.94
CA GLY A 73 -28.41 18.51 -14.30
C GLY A 73 -27.94 17.98 -12.94
N GLY A 74 -27.91 16.65 -12.75
CA GLY A 74 -27.69 16.05 -11.43
C GLY A 74 -27.66 14.53 -11.44
N PHE A 75 -28.15 13.93 -10.35
CA PHE A 75 -28.19 12.47 -10.17
C PHE A 75 -29.63 12.02 -9.92
N GLU A 76 -30.00 10.83 -10.38
CA GLU A 76 -31.34 10.28 -10.16
C GLU A 76 -31.57 9.89 -8.68
N SER A 77 -30.49 9.67 -7.92
CA SER A 77 -30.58 9.33 -6.50
C SER A 77 -29.41 9.85 -5.66
N ALA A 78 -29.65 9.95 -4.35
CA ALA A 78 -28.61 10.32 -3.38
C ALA A 78 -27.44 9.32 -3.34
N LEU A 79 -27.69 8.03 -3.61
CA LEU A 79 -26.64 7.02 -3.69
C LEU A 79 -25.74 7.21 -4.91
N GLN A 80 -26.32 7.54 -6.07
CA GLN A 80 -25.55 7.88 -7.27
C GLN A 80 -24.69 9.13 -7.04
N ARG A 81 -25.23 10.17 -6.38
CA ARG A 81 -24.49 11.40 -6.05
C ARG A 81 -23.23 11.16 -5.20
N LEU A 82 -23.25 10.13 -4.35
CA LEU A 82 -22.11 9.76 -3.51
C LEU A 82 -21.05 8.96 -4.28
N ALA A 83 -21.43 8.32 -5.39
CA ALA A 83 -20.52 7.53 -6.21
C ALA A 83 -19.44 8.43 -6.81
N GLY A 84 -18.17 8.11 -6.55
CA GLY A 84 -17.02 8.90 -7.02
C GLY A 84 -16.96 10.32 -6.45
N SER A 85 -17.66 10.60 -5.33
CA SER A 85 -17.65 11.93 -4.70
C SER A 85 -16.31 12.31 -4.08
N LEU A 86 -15.43 11.33 -3.84
CA LEU A 86 -14.09 11.50 -3.32
C LEU A 86 -13.08 10.85 -4.26
N ARG A 87 -11.94 11.51 -4.46
CA ARG A 87 -10.77 10.94 -5.11
C ARG A 87 -9.55 11.02 -4.21
N THR A 88 -8.67 10.04 -4.33
CA THR A 88 -7.36 10.04 -3.68
C THR A 88 -6.36 10.75 -4.58
N VAL A 89 -5.71 11.78 -4.05
CA VAL A 89 -4.60 12.49 -4.69
C VAL A 89 -3.30 12.01 -4.08
N HIS A 90 -2.39 11.53 -4.92
CA HIS A 90 -1.07 11.04 -4.53
C HIS A 90 -0.10 12.23 -4.45
N LEU A 91 0.37 12.54 -3.24
CA LEU A 91 1.26 13.68 -2.96
C LEU A 91 2.75 13.31 -3.02
N GLY A 92 3.05 12.04 -3.30
CA GLY A 92 4.41 11.50 -3.36
C GLY A 92 4.76 10.64 -2.15
N TRP A 93 6.04 10.27 -2.08
CA TRP A 93 6.56 9.40 -1.03
C TRP A 93 7.29 10.20 0.03
N THR A 94 7.16 9.79 1.29
CA THR A 94 7.91 10.33 2.43
C THR A 94 8.62 9.21 3.15
N ASP A 95 9.82 9.50 3.63
CA ASP A 95 10.48 8.63 4.60
C ASP A 95 9.66 8.60 5.90
N THR A 96 9.57 7.42 6.50
CA THR A 96 8.90 7.21 7.79
C THR A 96 9.88 7.25 8.96
N GLU A 97 11.19 7.17 8.70
CA GLU A 97 12.24 6.97 9.72
C GLU A 97 11.91 5.80 10.65
N TYR A 98 11.24 4.77 10.11
CA TYR A 98 10.64 3.70 10.89
C TYR A 98 11.69 2.90 11.67
N HIS A 99 11.34 2.61 12.92
CA HIS A 99 12.14 1.77 13.82
C HIS A 99 11.22 0.71 14.42
N GLY A 100 11.55 -0.56 14.21
CA GLY A 100 10.74 -1.69 14.65
C GLY A 100 10.66 -2.81 13.61
N THR A 101 9.77 -3.76 13.83
CA THR A 101 9.56 -4.89 12.92
C THR A 101 8.18 -4.83 12.31
N ILE A 102 8.11 -4.99 10.98
CA ILE A 102 6.85 -5.18 10.25
C ILE A 102 6.75 -6.60 9.74
N GLU A 103 5.56 -7.18 9.80
CA GLU A 103 5.25 -8.42 9.10
C GLU A 103 4.62 -8.09 7.74
N PHE A 104 5.06 -8.77 6.69
CA PHE A 104 4.42 -8.72 5.39
C PHE A 104 4.29 -10.10 4.76
N HIS A 105 3.21 -10.32 4.01
CA HIS A 105 2.88 -11.62 3.47
C HIS A 105 2.13 -11.55 2.14
N ARG A 106 2.17 -12.65 1.39
CA ARG A 106 1.43 -12.84 0.15
C ARG A 106 1.17 -14.33 -0.10
N SER A 107 0.01 -14.64 -0.68
CA SER A 107 -0.23 -15.95 -1.28
C SER A 107 0.04 -15.90 -2.79
N ILE A 108 0.84 -16.86 -3.29
CA ILE A 108 1.29 -16.97 -4.68
C ILE A 108 1.25 -18.46 -5.07
N ASP A 109 0.56 -18.81 -6.15
CA ASP A 109 0.49 -20.17 -6.72
C ASP A 109 0.35 -21.28 -5.65
N ASP A 110 -0.66 -21.13 -4.78
CA ASP A 110 -0.98 -21.99 -3.64
C ASP A 110 0.04 -22.00 -2.46
N GLY A 111 1.15 -21.27 -2.57
CA GLY A 111 2.08 -21.01 -1.49
C GLY A 111 1.64 -19.86 -0.59
N TRP A 112 1.97 -19.95 0.71
CA TRP A 112 1.91 -18.84 1.66
C TRP A 112 3.32 -18.39 2.00
N TYR A 113 3.61 -17.11 1.76
CA TYR A 113 4.90 -16.50 2.02
C TYR A 113 4.72 -15.36 3.01
N ALA A 114 5.37 -15.47 4.17
CA ALA A 114 5.30 -14.48 5.24
C ALA A 114 6.70 -14.18 5.78
N TYR A 115 6.98 -12.90 5.96
CA TYR A 115 8.27 -12.37 6.34
C TYR A 115 8.13 -11.30 7.41
N GLU A 116 9.17 -11.18 8.22
CA GLU A 116 9.40 -10.05 9.11
C GLU A 116 10.56 -9.23 8.58
N ALA A 117 10.36 -7.92 8.46
CA ALA A 117 11.41 -6.95 8.18
C ALA A 117 11.65 -6.09 9.42
N THR A 118 12.89 -6.11 9.93
CA THR A 118 13.32 -5.30 11.07
C THR A 118 14.09 -4.09 10.58
N PHE A 119 13.67 -2.93 11.05
CA PHE A 119 14.27 -1.64 10.77
C PHE A 119 14.89 -1.06 12.06
N THR A 120 16.12 -0.60 11.96
CA THR A 120 16.83 0.12 13.02
C THR A 120 17.32 1.45 12.46
N ASP A 121 17.08 2.53 13.20
CA ASP A 121 17.46 3.90 12.81
C ASP A 121 17.03 4.26 11.37
N GLY A 122 15.81 3.87 10.97
CA GLY A 122 15.25 4.15 9.66
C GLY A 122 15.70 3.22 8.53
N ASN A 123 16.60 2.27 8.79
CA ASN A 123 17.17 1.38 7.78
C ASN A 123 16.82 -0.08 8.03
N LEU A 124 16.60 -0.82 6.95
CA LEU A 124 16.35 -2.24 6.98
C LEU A 124 17.63 -2.99 7.39
N GLU A 125 17.55 -3.77 8.46
CA GLU A 125 18.67 -4.55 8.99
C GLU A 125 18.53 -6.05 8.71
N LEU A 126 17.29 -6.57 8.77
CA LEU A 126 17.04 -8.00 8.68
C LEU A 126 15.71 -8.28 8.01
N VAL A 127 15.70 -9.29 7.14
CA VAL A 127 14.47 -9.93 6.69
C VAL A 127 14.53 -11.42 6.91
N GLN A 128 13.53 -11.96 7.58
CA GLN A 128 13.45 -13.38 7.93
C GLN A 128 12.08 -13.95 7.61
N ARG A 129 12.03 -15.24 7.30
CA ARG A 129 10.78 -15.97 7.04
C ARG A 129 10.15 -16.41 8.36
N VAL A 130 8.83 -16.25 8.49
CA VAL A 130 8.10 -16.53 9.73
C VAL A 130 7.34 -17.87 9.67
N HIS A 131 6.97 -18.33 8.47
CA HIS A 131 6.16 -19.53 8.25
C HIS A 131 6.59 -20.34 7.01
#